data_AF-A0A925YJQ3-F1
#
_entry.id   AF-A0A925YJQ3-F1
#
_cell.length_a   1.000
_cell.length_b   1.000
_cell.length_c   1.000
_cell.angle_alpha   90.00
_cell.angle_beta   90.00
_cell.angle_gamma   90.00
#
_symmetry.space_group_name_H-M   'P 1'
#
loop_
_entity.id
_entity.type
_entity.pdbx_description
1 polymer ?
#
loop_
_entity_poly.entity_id
_entity_poly.type
_entity_poly.pdbx_seq_one_letter_code
_entity_poly.pdbx_strand_id
1 'polypeptide(L)'
;MASMEKDRDALLRDRRARTATAASPGILASSTHPRWFAAATTDLRALLSDHLHCERKAAENALSLVRRYPHRGGSVDVLGRLAHEETSHVVQVAALMAERGWSPRGDLPNQYARALFAEVRG
;
A
#
# COMPACT_ATOMS: atom_id res chain seq x y z
N MET A 1 5.45 -39.50 -20.03
CA MET A 1 6.15 -38.20 -19.93
C MET A 1 5.50 -37.08 -20.75
N ALA A 2 4.88 -37.34 -21.92
CA ALA A 2 4.20 -36.30 -22.71
C ALA A 2 2.87 -35.74 -22.13
N SER A 3 2.24 -36.43 -21.16
CA SER A 3 0.94 -36.01 -20.60
C SER A 3 1.07 -34.91 -19.53
N MET A 4 2.15 -34.91 -18.74
CA MET A 4 2.34 -33.93 -17.64
C MET A 4 2.76 -32.54 -18.14
N GLU A 5 3.34 -32.45 -19.35
CA GLU A 5 3.78 -31.18 -19.94
C GLU A 5 2.62 -30.44 -20.62
N LYS A 6 1.66 -31.20 -21.18
CA LYS A 6 0.41 -30.68 -21.75
C LYS A 6 -0.50 -30.08 -20.68
N ASP A 7 -0.54 -30.69 -19.49
CA ASP A 7 -1.28 -30.18 -18.34
C ASP A 7 -0.63 -28.92 -17.73
N ARG A 8 0.71 -28.84 -17.74
CA ARG A 8 1.44 -27.64 -17.29
C ARG A 8 1.20 -26.46 -18.22
N ASP A 9 1.20 -26.69 -19.52
CA ASP A 9 0.88 -25.68 -20.53
C ASP A 9 -0.59 -25.24 -20.47
N ALA A 10 -1.52 -26.14 -20.15
CA ALA A 10 -2.93 -25.81 -19.92
C ALA A 10 -3.10 -24.93 -18.67
N LEU A 11 -2.39 -25.26 -17.58
CA LEU A 11 -2.40 -24.48 -16.33
C LEU A 11 -1.77 -23.08 -16.49
N LEU A 12 -0.74 -22.97 -17.36
CA LEU A 12 -0.10 -21.70 -17.69
C LEU A 12 -0.95 -20.85 -18.65
N ARG A 13 -1.75 -21.47 -19.54
CA ARG A 13 -2.73 -20.80 -20.39
C ARG A 13 -3.95 -20.30 -19.60
N ASP A 14 -4.44 -21.09 -18.63
CA ASP A 14 -5.52 -20.70 -17.71
C ASP A 14 -5.17 -19.47 -16.84
N ARG A 15 -3.89 -19.33 -16.44
CA ARG A 15 -3.41 -18.13 -15.72
C ARG A 15 -3.40 -16.86 -16.56
N ARG A 16 -3.31 -16.95 -17.90
CA ARG A 16 -3.27 -15.76 -18.79
C ARG A 16 -4.66 -15.28 -19.22
N ALA A 17 -5.71 -16.08 -19.00
CA ALA A 17 -7.09 -15.72 -19.37
C ALA A 17 -7.85 -14.94 -18.28
N ARG A 18 -7.27 -14.73 -17.08
CA ARG A 18 -7.89 -13.99 -15.97
C ARG A 18 -7.54 -12.50 -15.94
N THR A 19 -7.53 -11.83 -17.08
CA THR A 19 -7.48 -10.36 -17.13
C THR A 19 -8.87 -9.77 -17.34
N ALA A 20 -9.25 -8.85 -16.43
CA ALA A 20 -10.43 -7.99 -16.42
C ALA A 20 -11.76 -8.75 -16.21
N THR A 21 -12.27 -8.86 -14.99
CA THR A 21 -13.03 -7.77 -14.33
C THR A 21 -13.15 -8.11 -12.85
N ALA A 22 -12.26 -7.61 -12.00
CA ALA A 22 -12.47 -7.68 -10.57
C ALA A 22 -13.30 -6.45 -10.17
N ALA A 23 -14.58 -6.66 -9.87
CA ALA A 23 -15.40 -5.66 -9.20
C ALA A 23 -14.70 -5.25 -7.90
N SER A 24 -14.46 -3.96 -7.71
CA SER A 24 -13.80 -3.46 -6.50
C SER A 24 -14.65 -3.80 -5.27
N PRO A 25 -14.07 -4.41 -4.22
CA PRO A 25 -14.83 -4.66 -3.00
C PRO A 25 -15.08 -3.33 -2.26
N GLY A 26 -16.35 -3.07 -1.96
CA GLY A 26 -16.86 -2.34 -0.79
C GLY A 26 -16.67 -0.83 -0.65
N ILE A 27 -15.60 -0.21 -1.17
CA ILE A 27 -15.32 1.22 -0.95
C ILE A 27 -14.65 1.97 -2.11
N LEU A 28 -14.00 1.25 -3.04
CA LEU A 28 -13.28 1.86 -4.16
C LEU A 28 -14.15 1.95 -5.41
N ALA A 29 -14.14 3.10 -6.08
CA ALA A 29 -14.94 3.34 -7.29
C ALA A 29 -14.41 2.62 -8.55
N SER A 30 -13.13 2.25 -8.56
CA SER A 30 -12.48 1.55 -9.67
C SER A 30 -11.36 0.65 -9.16
N SER A 31 -10.92 -0.28 -10.01
CA SER A 31 -9.75 -1.13 -9.75
C SER A 31 -8.45 -0.43 -10.16
N THR A 32 -7.31 -0.91 -9.63
CA THR A 32 -5.98 -0.41 -10.01
C THR A 32 -5.70 -0.73 -11.47
N HIS A 33 -5.38 0.30 -12.25
CA HIS A 33 -5.10 0.15 -13.68
C HIS A 33 -3.86 -0.76 -13.90
N PRO A 34 -3.90 -1.76 -14.81
CA PRO A 34 -2.80 -2.73 -14.99
C PRO A 34 -1.43 -2.12 -15.30
N ARG A 35 -1.41 -0.97 -16.00
CA ARG A 35 -0.16 -0.20 -16.25
C ARG A 35 0.56 0.22 -14.97
N TRP A 36 -0.16 0.42 -13.86
CA TRP A 36 0.47 0.75 -12.59
C TRP A 36 1.40 -0.38 -12.13
N PHE A 37 0.97 -1.64 -12.23
CA PHE A 37 1.82 -2.78 -11.86
C PHE A 37 3.10 -2.83 -12.71
N ALA A 38 2.95 -2.68 -14.04
CA ALA A 38 4.09 -2.64 -14.94
C ALA A 38 5.09 -1.53 -14.53
N ALA A 39 4.60 -0.31 -14.26
CA ALA A 39 5.43 0.81 -13.83
C ALA A 39 6.05 0.59 -12.43
N ALA A 40 5.29 0.09 -11.46
CA ALA A 40 5.77 -0.13 -10.09
C ALA A 40 6.94 -1.13 -10.04
N THR A 41 6.93 -2.13 -10.92
CA THR A 41 7.98 -3.14 -10.99
C THR A 41 9.29 -2.67 -11.65
N THR A 42 9.31 -1.50 -12.32
CA THR A 42 10.55 -1.01 -12.95
C THR A 42 11.55 -0.42 -11.96
N ASP A 43 11.08 0.06 -10.80
CA ASP A 43 11.94 0.60 -9.74
C ASP A 43 11.37 0.24 -8.35
N LEU A 44 11.67 -0.98 -7.90
CA LEU A 44 11.24 -1.46 -6.60
C LEU A 44 11.82 -0.65 -5.43
N ARG A 45 13.00 -0.05 -5.60
CA ARG A 45 13.58 0.80 -4.55
C ARG A 45 12.76 2.07 -4.37
N ALA A 46 12.31 2.70 -5.46
CA ALA A 46 11.40 3.83 -5.38
C ALA A 46 10.08 3.43 -4.73
N LEU A 47 9.49 2.31 -5.16
CA LEU A 47 8.23 1.80 -4.61
C LEU A 47 8.31 1.56 -3.10
N LEU A 48 9.34 0.86 -2.62
CA LEU A 48 9.51 0.58 -1.19
C LEU A 48 9.85 1.84 -0.39
N SER A 49 10.57 2.80 -0.98
CA SER A 49 10.80 4.10 -0.32
C SER A 49 9.49 4.85 -0.12
N ASP A 50 8.65 4.93 -1.16
CA ASP A 50 7.35 5.60 -1.07
C ASP A 50 6.40 4.88 -0.11
N HIS A 51 6.39 3.55 -0.13
CA HIS A 51 5.65 2.72 0.82
C HIS A 51 6.08 3.03 2.27
N LEU A 52 7.38 3.00 2.57
CA LEU A 52 7.91 3.33 3.89
C LEU A 52 7.43 4.71 4.37
N HIS A 53 7.41 5.71 3.48
CA HIS A 53 6.91 7.04 3.80
C HIS A 53 5.39 7.04 4.01
N CYS A 54 4.63 6.26 3.25
CA CYS A 54 3.18 6.13 3.43
C CYS A 54 2.84 5.56 4.81
N GLU A 55 3.52 4.50 5.26
CA GLU A 55 3.30 3.92 6.58
C GLU A 55 3.63 4.92 7.71
N ARG A 56 4.77 5.62 7.59
CA ARG A 56 5.13 6.68 8.55
C ARG A 56 4.07 7.78 8.61
N LYS A 57 3.60 8.25 7.46
CA LYS A 57 2.55 9.28 7.37
C LYS A 57 1.21 8.79 7.91
N ALA A 58 0.87 7.51 7.76
CA ALA A 58 -0.33 6.91 8.33
C ALA A 58 -0.28 6.94 9.87
N ALA A 59 0.84 6.52 10.46
CA ALA A 59 1.06 6.60 11.91
C ALA A 59 0.96 8.05 12.43
N GLU A 60 1.64 8.99 11.77
CA GLU A 60 1.62 10.42 12.12
C GLU A 60 0.20 11.00 12.04
N ASN A 61 -0.57 10.64 11.01
CA ASN A 61 -1.95 11.07 10.85
C ASN A 61 -2.86 10.54 11.96
N ALA A 62 -2.71 9.26 12.34
CA ALA A 62 -3.47 8.68 13.44
C ALA A 62 -3.21 9.42 14.76
N LEU A 63 -1.95 9.70 15.09
CA LEU A 63 -1.58 10.48 16.29
C LEU A 63 -2.04 11.94 16.20
N SER A 64 -2.04 12.52 15.00
CA SER A 64 -2.57 13.87 14.76
C SER A 64 -4.07 13.96 15.09
N LEU A 65 -4.84 12.93 14.74
CA LEU A 65 -6.26 12.84 15.08
C LEU A 65 -6.50 12.66 16.58
N VAL A 66 -5.67 11.86 17.27
CA VAL A 66 -5.71 11.74 18.74
C VAL A 66 -5.51 13.11 19.39
N ARG A 67 -4.49 13.85 18.94
CA ARG A 67 -4.21 15.21 19.44
C ARG A 67 -5.36 16.17 19.16
N ARG A 68 -5.98 16.10 17.97
CA ARG A 68 -7.04 17.02 17.56
C ARG A 68 -8.39 16.74 18.22
N TYR A 69 -8.67 15.47 18.55
CA TYR A 69 -9.97 15.04 19.09
C TYR A 69 -9.81 14.15 20.34
N PRO A 70 -9.12 14.61 21.40
CA PRO A 70 -8.77 13.73 22.52
C PRO A 70 -9.97 13.30 23.38
N HIS A 71 -11.09 14.02 23.27
CA HIS A 71 -12.32 13.76 24.04
C HIS A 71 -13.33 12.88 23.28
N ARG A 72 -13.06 12.46 22.04
CA ARG A 72 -13.94 11.50 21.37
C ARG A 72 -13.72 10.11 21.96
N GLY A 73 -14.74 9.61 22.66
CA GLY A 73 -14.67 8.32 23.35
C GLY A 73 -14.26 7.18 22.41
N GLY A 74 -13.30 6.36 22.84
CA GLY A 74 -12.80 5.20 22.10
C GLY A 74 -11.82 5.50 20.96
N SER A 75 -11.75 6.74 20.45
CA SER A 75 -10.88 7.03 19.29
C SER A 75 -9.39 7.03 19.66
N VAL A 76 -9.02 7.39 20.89
CA VAL A 76 -7.61 7.39 21.34
C VAL A 76 -7.01 6.00 21.28
N ASP A 77 -7.73 5.02 21.79
CA ASP A 77 -7.29 3.62 21.84
C ASP A 77 -7.21 3.00 20.44
N VAL A 78 -8.24 3.22 19.60
CA VAL A 78 -8.25 2.74 18.21
C VAL A 78 -7.14 3.37 17.37
N LEU A 79 -6.98 4.70 17.41
CA LEU A 79 -5.97 5.40 16.63
C LEU A 79 -4.55 5.16 17.17
N GLY A 80 -4.40 4.98 18.49
CA GLY A 80 -3.12 4.62 19.10
C GLY A 80 -2.63 3.25 18.66
N ARG A 81 -3.53 2.25 18.62
CA ARG A 81 -3.22 0.93 18.06
C ARG A 81 -2.87 1.01 16.58
N LEU A 82 -3.64 1.76 15.80
CA LEU A 82 -3.35 1.98 14.38
C LEU A 82 -1.94 2.57 14.20
N ALA A 83 -1.60 3.64 14.93
CA ALA A 83 -0.27 4.24 14.84
C ALA A 83 0.86 3.25 15.20
N HIS A 84 0.62 2.37 16.18
CA HIS A 84 1.58 1.34 16.55
C HIS A 84 1.76 0.30 15.44
N GLU A 85 0.67 -0.17 14.83
CA GLU A 85 0.67 -1.10 13.71
C GLU A 85 1.44 -0.52 12.51
N GLU A 86 1.13 0.70 12.10
CA GLU A 86 1.83 1.33 10.96
C GLU A 86 3.31 1.62 11.26
N THR A 87 3.66 1.89 12.52
CA THR A 87 5.08 1.99 12.91
C THR A 87 5.80 0.65 12.78
N SER A 88 5.13 -0.48 13.08
CA SER A 88 5.65 -1.82 12.82
C SER A 88 5.88 -2.02 11.31
N HIS A 89 4.95 -1.60 10.46
CA HIS A 89 5.12 -1.65 9.01
C HIS A 89 6.32 -0.83 8.51
N VAL A 90 6.55 0.37 9.05
CA VAL A 90 7.77 1.16 8.75
C VAL A 90 9.04 0.35 9.01
N VAL A 91 9.13 -0.30 10.18
CA VAL A 91 10.30 -1.11 10.55
C VAL A 91 10.47 -2.31 9.61
N GLN A 92 9.37 -2.99 9.28
CA GLN A 92 9.39 -4.13 8.35
C GLN A 92 9.89 -3.74 6.96
N VAL A 93 9.37 -2.64 6.42
CA VAL A 93 9.78 -2.16 5.09
C VAL A 93 11.23 -1.71 5.11
N ALA A 94 11.68 -1.01 6.16
CA ALA A 94 13.07 -0.62 6.31
C ALA A 94 14.02 -1.84 6.37
N ALA A 95 13.63 -2.90 7.08
CA ALA A 95 14.39 -4.15 7.14
C ALA A 95 14.47 -4.82 5.76
N LEU A 96 13.35 -4.94 5.04
CA LEU A 96 13.32 -5.49 3.68
C LEU A 96 14.20 -4.69 2.70
N MET A 97 14.25 -3.37 2.84
CA MET A 97 15.13 -2.52 2.05
C MET A 97 16.61 -2.72 2.42
N ALA A 98 16.92 -2.82 3.72
CA ALA A 98 18.28 -3.05 4.21
C ALA A 98 18.84 -4.41 3.75
N GLU A 99 18.03 -5.47 3.76
CA GLU A 99 18.38 -6.79 3.20
C GLU A 99 18.80 -6.73 1.72
N ARG A 100 18.28 -5.75 0.98
CA ARG A 100 18.60 -5.49 -0.43
C ARG A 100 19.74 -4.49 -0.63
N GLY A 101 20.37 -4.03 0.46
CA GLY A 101 21.42 -3.01 0.42
C GLY A 101 20.90 -1.62 0.03
N TRP A 102 19.62 -1.33 0.25
CA TRP A 102 19.01 -0.06 -0.12
C TRP A 102 18.72 0.83 1.08
N SER A 103 19.11 2.10 0.98
CA SER A 103 18.59 3.15 1.86
C SER A 103 17.34 3.80 1.25
N PRO A 104 16.36 4.21 2.09
CA PRO A 104 15.18 4.96 1.64
C PRO A 104 15.57 6.21 0.84
N ARG A 105 14.83 6.47 -0.24
CA ARG A 105 14.90 7.76 -0.95
C ARG A 105 14.16 8.83 -0.16
N GLY A 106 14.40 10.11 -0.49
CA GLY A 106 13.67 11.22 0.09
C GLY A 106 12.17 11.12 -0.14
N ASP A 107 11.38 11.63 0.80
CA ASP A 107 9.91 11.68 0.71
C ASP A 107 9.50 12.66 -0.38
N LEU A 108 8.64 12.21 -1.30
CA LEU A 108 8.12 13.02 -2.38
C LEU A 108 6.69 13.50 -2.06
N PRO A 109 6.25 14.64 -2.63
CA PRO A 109 4.87 15.10 -2.45
C PRO A 109 3.85 14.05 -2.91
N ASN A 110 2.99 13.61 -2.00
CA ASN A 110 1.90 12.70 -2.32
C ASN A 110 0.66 13.48 -2.78
N GLN A 111 0.49 13.60 -4.11
CA GLN A 111 -0.63 14.32 -4.71
C GLN A 111 -1.99 13.66 -4.41
N TYR A 112 -2.02 12.34 -4.33
CA TYR A 112 -3.24 11.57 -4.05
C TYR A 112 -3.82 11.91 -2.67
N ALA A 113 -3.01 11.78 -1.62
CA ALA A 113 -3.43 12.11 -0.26
C ALA A 113 -3.84 13.59 -0.15
N ARG A 114 -3.09 14.50 -0.78
CA ARG A 114 -3.41 15.93 -0.79
C ARG A 114 -4.76 16.22 -1.43
N ALA A 115 -5.06 15.59 -2.57
CA ALA A 115 -6.35 15.75 -3.23
C ALA A 115 -7.50 15.26 -2.34
N LEU A 116 -7.35 14.12 -1.67
CA LEU A 116 -8.35 13.61 -0.73
C LEU A 116 -8.53 14.52 0.49
N PHE A 117 -7.45 15.06 1.04
CA PHE A 117 -7.54 16.01 2.15
C PHE A 117 -8.31 17.29 1.79
N ALA A 118 -8.28 17.72 0.51
CA ALA A 118 -9.02 18.88 0.05
C ALA A 118 -10.55 18.68 0.08
N GLU A 119 -11.03 17.44 0.05
CA GLU A 119 -12.45 17.09 0.12
C GLU A 119 -13.00 17.04 1.56
N VAL A 120 -12.14 17.17 2.58
CA VAL A 120 -12.58 17.14 3.99
C VAL A 120 -13.36 18.42 4.30
N ARG A 121 -14.62 18.26 4.72
CA ARG A 121 -15.48 19.37 5.15
C ARG A 121 -15.03 19.91 6.51
N GLY A 122 -15.05 21.24 6.62
CA GLY A 122 -14.79 21.97 7.88
C GLY A 122 -15.95 21.91 8.85
#